data_AF-A0AAU5IBI5-F1
#
_entry.id   AF-A0AAU5IBI5-F1
#
_cell.length_a   1.000
_cell.length_b   1.000
_cell.length_c   1.000
_cell.angle_alpha   90.00
_cell.angle_beta   90.00
_cell.angle_gamma   90.00
#
_symmetry.space_group_name_H-M   'P 1'
#
loop_
_entity.id
_entity.type
_entity.pdbx_description
1 polymer ?
#
loop_
_entity_poly.entity_id
_entity_poly.type
_entity_poly.pdbx_seq_one_letter_code
_entity_poly.pdbx_strand_id
1 'polypeptide(L)'
;MNRTHRAAAALLLALAGFACPVPAQASAAAPPACTAEGFFPNPDDQSMFYRCVDFDGTFTRFDFQCGPGTLYHPELVTCVHPWQMPPE
;
A
#
# COMPACT_ATOMS: atom_id res chain seq x y z
N MET A 1 46.45 -16.51 7.54
CA MET A 1 45.80 -17.08 6.34
C MET A 1 44.61 -16.18 5.99
N ASN A 2 44.85 -14.94 5.56
CA ASN A 2 45.11 -14.52 4.17
C ASN A 2 43.91 -14.76 3.23
N ARG A 3 42.99 -13.80 3.16
CA ARG A 3 42.29 -13.45 1.92
C ARG A 3 42.57 -11.98 1.64
N THR A 4 43.54 -11.80 0.76
CA THR A 4 44.08 -10.57 0.25
C THR A 4 43.02 -9.69 -0.40
N HIS A 5 42.87 -8.46 0.10
CA HIS A 5 42.28 -7.36 -0.66
C HIS A 5 43.16 -7.07 -1.88
N ARG A 6 42.63 -7.31 -3.07
CA ARG A 6 43.16 -6.75 -4.31
C ARG A 6 42.09 -5.84 -4.91
N ALA A 7 41.99 -4.62 -4.39
CA ALA A 7 41.31 -3.54 -5.11
C ALA A 7 42.28 -3.09 -6.22
N ALA A 8 42.11 -3.65 -7.42
CA ALA A 8 42.79 -3.13 -8.59
C ALA A 8 42.15 -1.79 -8.95
N ALA A 9 42.96 -0.73 -8.89
CA ALA A 9 42.61 0.57 -9.43
C ALA A 9 42.31 0.42 -10.93
N ALA A 10 41.07 0.68 -11.32
CA ALA A 10 40.71 1.02 -12.69
C ALA A 10 40.13 2.44 -12.67
N LEU A 11 41.03 3.40 -12.81
CA LEU A 11 40.73 4.80 -13.05
C LEU A 11 40.15 4.91 -14.47
N LEU A 12 38.82 4.86 -14.61
CA LEU A 12 38.12 5.21 -15.84
C LEU A 12 37.07 6.28 -15.52
N LEU A 13 37.39 7.50 -15.95
CA LEU A 13 36.45 8.62 -16.04
C LEU A 13 35.30 8.22 -16.96
N ALA A 14 34.14 7.90 -16.38
CA ALA A 14 32.86 7.96 -17.08
C ALA A 14 31.93 8.84 -16.24
N LEU A 15 31.63 10.03 -16.74
CA LEU A 15 30.55 10.89 -16.25
C LEU A 15 29.19 10.28 -16.64
N ALA A 16 28.89 9.11 -16.09
CA ALA A 16 27.58 8.48 -16.18
C ALA A 16 27.04 8.36 -14.75
N GLY A 17 25.96 9.10 -14.49
CA GLY A 17 25.32 9.22 -13.20
C GLY A 17 25.05 7.89 -12.51
N PHE A 18 25.11 7.92 -11.19
CA PHE A 18 24.53 6.90 -10.32
C PHE A 18 23.05 6.73 -10.66
N ALA A 19 22.72 5.79 -11.55
CA ALA A 19 21.39 5.25 -11.64
C ALA A 19 21.20 4.34 -10.42
N CYS A 20 20.63 4.87 -9.34
CA CYS A 20 20.09 4.03 -8.28
C CYS A 20 19.07 3.07 -8.93
N PRO A 21 19.17 1.74 -8.72
CA PRO A 21 18.10 0.85 -9.13
C PRO A 21 16.85 1.25 -8.34
N VAL A 22 15.88 1.84 -9.03
CA VAL A 22 14.54 2.06 -8.49
C VAL A 22 13.98 0.68 -8.19
N PRO A 23 13.66 0.32 -6.93
CA PRO A 23 13.00 -0.95 -6.67
C PRO A 23 11.72 -0.95 -7.49
N ALA A 24 11.49 -2.03 -8.24
CA ALA A 24 10.32 -2.19 -9.07
C ALA A 24 9.09 -1.92 -8.20
N GLN A 25 8.45 -0.79 -8.47
CA GLN A 25 7.23 -0.39 -7.81
C GLN A 25 6.24 -1.52 -8.04
N ALA A 26 5.79 -2.15 -6.95
CA ALA A 26 4.63 -3.03 -7.01
C ALA A 26 3.56 -2.25 -7.77
N SER A 27 3.11 -2.77 -8.90
CA SER A 27 2.02 -2.18 -9.66
C SER A 27 0.86 -2.03 -8.68
N ALA A 28 0.61 -0.81 -8.20
CA ALA A 28 -0.58 -0.53 -7.43
C ALA A 28 -1.73 -0.88 -8.38
N ALA A 29 -2.38 -2.01 -8.13
CA ALA A 29 -3.58 -2.38 -8.86
C ALA A 29 -4.55 -1.20 -8.70
N ALA A 30 -5.26 -0.86 -9.77
CA ALA A 30 -6.27 0.19 -9.68
C ALA A 30 -7.25 -0.17 -8.55
N PRO A 31 -7.63 0.77 -7.68
CA PRO A 31 -8.55 0.49 -6.58
C PRO A 31 -9.85 -0.13 -7.11
N PRO A 32 -10.48 -1.07 -6.40
CA PRO A 32 -11.73 -1.67 -6.81
C PRO A 32 -12.82 -0.63 -7.12
N ALA A 33 -13.53 -0.79 -8.24
CA ALA A 33 -14.66 0.07 -8.58
C ALA A 33 -15.86 -0.18 -7.65
N CYS A 34 -16.67 0.86 -7.40
CA CYS A 34 -17.91 0.74 -6.66
C CYS A 34 -18.99 0.03 -7.48
N THR A 35 -19.51 -1.08 -6.98
CA THR A 35 -20.62 -1.84 -7.59
C THR A 35 -21.92 -1.77 -6.79
N ALA A 36 -21.85 -1.31 -5.55
CA ALA A 36 -22.98 -1.12 -4.65
C ALA A 36 -22.68 0.01 -3.65
N GLU A 37 -23.73 0.64 -3.10
CA GLU A 37 -23.60 1.58 -1.99
C GLU A 37 -23.17 0.85 -0.71
N GLY A 38 -22.28 1.46 0.08
CA GLY A 38 -21.86 0.90 1.37
C GLY A 38 -20.43 1.24 1.77
N PHE A 39 -19.95 0.54 2.80
CA PHE A 39 -18.58 0.63 3.31
C PHE A 39 -17.88 -0.72 3.11
N PHE A 40 -16.68 -0.69 2.54
CA PHE A 40 -15.99 -1.88 2.09
C PHE A 40 -14.53 -1.87 2.54
N PRO A 41 -13.96 -3.03 2.92
CA PRO A 41 -12.56 -3.14 3.26
C PRO A 41 -11.69 -2.92 2.01
N ASN A 42 -10.53 -2.28 2.18
CA ASN A 42 -9.51 -2.29 1.14
C ASN A 42 -8.86 -3.70 1.10
N PRO A 43 -8.73 -4.33 -0.08
CA PRO A 43 -8.17 -5.68 -0.20
C PRO A 43 -6.67 -5.78 0.07
N ASP A 44 -5.94 -4.67 -0.08
CA ASP A 44 -4.48 -4.62 -0.01
C ASP A 44 -3.97 -4.00 1.31
N ASP A 45 -4.81 -3.24 2.02
CA ASP A 45 -4.44 -2.56 3.27
C ASP A 45 -5.59 -2.58 4.29
N GLN A 46 -5.45 -3.39 5.34
CA GLN A 46 -6.44 -3.52 6.43
C GLN A 46 -6.64 -2.22 7.25
N SER A 47 -5.73 -1.26 7.14
CA SER A 47 -5.85 0.07 7.74
C SER A 47 -6.62 1.06 6.85
N MET A 48 -7.03 0.64 5.65
CA MET A 48 -7.85 1.43 4.74
C MET A 48 -9.22 0.80 4.51
N PHE A 49 -10.20 1.65 4.23
CA PHE A 49 -11.52 1.25 3.74
C PHE A 49 -12.04 2.30 2.77
N TYR A 50 -13.11 1.97 2.06
CA TYR A 50 -13.75 2.94 1.17
C TYR A 50 -15.25 2.92 1.34
N ARG A 51 -15.88 4.08 1.13
CA ARG A 51 -17.33 4.22 1.05
C ARG A 51 -17.72 4.46 -0.40
N CYS A 52 -18.69 3.70 -0.88
CA CYS A 52 -19.37 3.95 -2.14
C CYS A 52 -20.70 4.66 -1.84
N VAL A 53 -20.95 5.77 -2.54
CA VAL A 53 -22.19 6.54 -2.43
C VAL A 53 -22.86 6.59 -3.79
N ASP A 54 -24.16 6.32 -3.85
CA ASP A 54 -24.95 6.51 -5.06
C ASP A 54 -25.34 7.98 -5.22
N PHE A 55 -24.97 8.58 -6.35
CA PHE A 55 -25.48 9.87 -6.79
C PHE A 55 -26.25 9.66 -8.09
N ASP A 56 -27.57 9.49 -7.95
CA ASP A 56 -28.51 9.37 -9.07
C ASP A 56 -28.15 8.26 -10.07
N GLY A 57 -27.78 7.07 -9.59
CA GLY A 57 -27.42 5.90 -10.38
C GLY A 57 -25.94 5.82 -10.75
N THR A 58 -25.12 6.75 -10.26
CA THR A 58 -23.66 6.73 -10.42
C THR A 58 -22.98 6.60 -9.07
N PHE A 59 -22.22 5.52 -8.87
CA PHE A 59 -21.47 5.34 -7.64
C PHE A 59 -20.16 6.15 -7.63
N THR A 60 -19.95 6.90 -6.55
CA THR A 60 -18.68 7.60 -6.25
C THR A 60 -17.98 6.95 -5.08
N ARG A 61 -16.68 6.67 -5.23
CA ARG A 61 -15.80 6.10 -4.21
C ARG A 61 -15.16 7.21 -3.37
N PHE A 62 -15.12 7.00 -2.06
CA PHE A 62 -14.36 7.80 -1.11
C PHE A 62 -13.45 6.88 -0.30
N ASP A 63 -12.14 7.12 -0.36
CA ASP A 63 -11.15 6.34 0.37
C ASP A 63 -10.85 6.96 1.73
N PHE A 64 -10.69 6.10 2.74
CA PHE A 64 -10.44 6.49 4.12
C PHE A 64 -9.27 5.69 4.69
N GLN A 65 -8.44 6.40 5.46
CA GLN A 65 -7.35 5.84 6.23
C GLN A 65 -7.77 5.81 7.70
N CYS A 66 -7.70 4.64 8.33
CA CYS A 66 -7.86 4.52 9.77
C CYS A 66 -6.73 5.24 10.52
N GLY A 67 -7.03 5.68 11.74
CA GLY A 67 -6.02 6.31 12.59
C GLY A 67 -4.84 5.37 12.89
N PRO A 68 -3.66 5.90 13.25
CA PRO A 68 -2.48 5.09 13.53
C PRO A 68 -2.75 3.97 14.54
N GLY A 69 -2.36 2.74 14.23
CA GLY A 69 -2.54 1.58 15.11
C GLY A 69 -3.97 1.05 15.19
N THR A 70 -4.83 1.39 14.22
CA THR A 70 -6.18 0.85 14.07
C THR A 70 -6.40 0.24 12.69
N LEU A 71 -7.31 -0.73 12.59
CA LEU A 71 -7.70 -1.46 11.39
C LEU A 71 -9.21 -1.32 11.18
N TYR A 72 -9.67 -1.35 9.92
CA TYR A 72 -11.09 -1.28 9.63
C TYR A 72 -11.79 -2.61 9.94
N HIS A 73 -12.80 -2.57 10.82
CA HIS A 73 -13.64 -3.71 11.15
C HIS A 73 -14.93 -3.66 10.30
N PRO A 74 -15.13 -4.56 9.32
CA PRO A 74 -16.25 -4.47 8.37
C PRO A 74 -17.62 -4.69 9.03
N GLU A 75 -17.72 -5.54 10.05
CA GLU A 75 -19.01 -5.79 10.72
C GLU A 75 -19.45 -4.64 11.65
N LEU A 76 -18.49 -4.00 12.33
CA LEU A 76 -18.75 -2.87 13.21
C LEU A 76 -18.75 -1.53 12.46
N VAL A 77 -18.32 -1.53 11.20
CA VAL A 77 -18.21 -0.35 10.32
C VAL A 77 -17.43 0.78 11.02
N THR A 78 -16.30 0.44 11.63
CA THR A 78 -15.45 1.39 12.36
C THR A 78 -14.00 0.94 12.37
N CYS A 79 -13.07 1.87 12.60
CA CYS A 79 -11.69 1.53 12.91
C CYS A 79 -11.59 1.06 14.36
N VAL A 80 -10.98 -0.10 14.57
CA VAL A 80 -10.75 -0.71 15.89
C VAL A 80 -9.27 -1.01 16.08
N HIS A 81 -8.85 -1.26 17.30
CA HIS A 81 -7.49 -1.76 17.53
C HIS A 81 -7.36 -3.24 17.15
N PRO A 82 -6.15 -3.74 16.79
CA PRO A 82 -5.94 -5.11 16.32
C PRO A 82 -6.48 -6.21 17.24
N TRP A 83 -6.46 -6.02 18.57
CA TRP A 83 -6.98 -7.01 19.53
C TRP A 83 -8.51 -7.16 19.52
N GLN A 84 -9.21 -6.29 18.78
CA GLN A 84 -10.67 -6.34 18.61
C GLN A 84 -11.05 -6.98 17.27
N MET A 85 -10.09 -7.28 16.39
CA MET A 85 -10.35 -7.98 15.14
C MET A 85 -10.71 -9.45 15.41
N PRO A 86 -11.59 -10.05 14.60
CA PRO A 86 -11.80 -11.49 14.62
C PRO A 86 -10.49 -12.24 14.39
N PRO A 87 -10.33 -13.46 14.94
CA PRO A 87 -9.24 -14.34 14.55
C PRO A 87 -9.27 -14.60 13.04
N GLU A 88 -8.10 -14.58 12.41
CA GLU A 88 -7.89 -14.98 11.01
C GLU A 88 -8.24 -16.47 10.78
#